data_AF-A0A9X1IHW6-F1
#
_entry.id   AF-A0A9X1IHW6-F1
#
_cell.length_a   1.000
_cell.length_b   1.000
_cell.length_c   1.000
_cell.angle_alpha   90.00
_cell.angle_beta   90.00
_cell.angle_gamma   90.00
#
_symmetry.space_group_name_H-M   'P 1'
#
loop_
_entity.id
_entity.type
_entity.pdbx_description
1 polymer ?
#
loop_
_entity_poly.entity_id
_entity_poly.type
_entity_poly.pdbx_seq_one_letter_code
_entity_poly.pdbx_strand_id
1 'polypeptide(L)'
;MLRVPQRPEIPLHTNGSENDIRACVTKRKISCGTMSEDGRTARNVLLGLMKTCRKLGLSFYRYLGNRLRVPGAMPVPPLPDLVRQAAASA
;
A
#
# COMPACT_ATOMS: atom_id res chain seq x y z
N MET A 1 28.93 22.87 13.43
CA MET A 1 28.53 23.43 12.13
C MET A 1 27.62 22.43 11.42
N LEU A 2 26.43 22.84 10.96
CA LEU A 2 25.53 21.98 10.20
C LEU A 2 25.96 21.99 8.73
N ARG A 3 26.40 20.86 8.18
CA ARG A 3 26.78 20.76 6.76
C ARG A 3 25.52 20.72 5.89
N VAL A 4 25.51 21.52 4.83
CA VAL A 4 24.46 21.46 3.80
C VAL A 4 24.55 20.11 3.08
N PRO A 5 23.47 19.32 3.01
CA PRO A 5 23.45 18.08 2.26
C PRO A 5 23.67 18.33 0.76
N GLN A 6 24.38 17.44 0.08
CA GLN A 6 24.55 17.51 -1.39
C GLN A 6 23.23 17.31 -2.16
N ARG A 7 22.23 16.72 -1.51
CA ARG A 7 20.90 16.42 -2.07
C ARG A 7 19.80 16.95 -1.16
N PRO A 8 19.46 18.24 -1.24
CA PRO A 8 18.45 18.86 -0.37
C PRO A 8 17.03 18.32 -0.61
N GLU A 9 16.76 17.71 -1.77
CA GLU A 9 15.49 17.09 -2.13
C GLU A 9 15.19 15.81 -1.35
N ILE A 10 16.22 15.16 -0.77
CA ILE A 10 16.07 13.93 0.00
C ILE A 10 15.79 14.29 1.46
N PRO A 11 14.68 13.82 2.04
CA PRO A 11 14.41 14.03 3.46
C PRO A 11 15.53 13.45 4.34
N LEU A 12 15.92 14.18 5.39
CA LEU A 12 16.93 13.73 6.38
C LEU A 12 16.43 12.60 7.29
N HIS A 13 15.18 12.16 7.13
CA HIS A 13 14.55 11.13 7.95
C HIS A 13 13.93 10.03 7.09
N THR A 14 13.78 8.84 7.67
CA THR A 14 13.22 7.65 7.02
C THR A 14 11.72 7.47 7.24
N ASN A 15 11.02 8.46 7.81
CA ASN A 15 9.61 8.37 8.22
C ASN A 15 8.67 7.83 7.13
N GLY A 16 8.82 8.28 5.89
CA GLY A 16 7.99 7.81 4.76
C GLY A 16 8.17 6.31 4.51
N SER A 17 9.44 5.88 4.38
CA SER A 17 9.81 4.48 4.18
C SER A 17 9.37 3.59 5.34
N GLU A 18 9.57 4.06 6.58
CA GLU A 18 9.14 3.34 7.78
C GLU A 18 7.63 3.17 7.86
N ASN A 19 6.87 4.21 7.53
CA ASN A 19 5.41 4.15 7.49
C ASN A 19 4.90 3.18 6.41
N ASP A 20 5.60 3.10 5.27
CA ASP A 20 5.27 2.16 4.21
C ASP A 20 5.44 0.70 4.66
N ILE A 21 6.54 0.37 5.35
CA ILE A 21 6.80 -1.01 5.82
C ILE A 21 6.07 -1.38 7.13
N ARG A 22 5.63 -0.40 7.92
CA ARG A 22 5.06 -0.63 9.28
C ARG A 22 3.97 -1.68 9.31
N ALA A 23 3.03 -1.63 8.37
CA ALA A 23 1.93 -2.60 8.30
C ALA A 23 2.42 -4.04 8.08
N CYS A 24 3.47 -4.22 7.27
CA CYS A 24 4.10 -5.53 7.05
C CYS A 24 4.77 -6.04 8.32
N VAL A 25 5.54 -5.19 9.01
CA VAL A 25 6.24 -5.54 10.25
C VAL A 25 5.26 -5.88 11.36
N THR A 26 4.20 -5.09 11.55
CA THR A 26 3.14 -5.36 12.52
C THR A 26 2.43 -6.66 12.23
N LYS A 27 2.03 -6.91 10.97
CA LYS A 27 1.36 -8.16 10.60
C LYS A 27 2.25 -9.37 10.86
N ARG A 28 3.54 -9.27 10.52
CA ARG A 28 4.54 -10.32 10.77
C ARG A 28 4.69 -10.60 12.26
N LYS A 29 4.73 -9.56 13.10
CA LYS A 29 4.82 -9.68 14.56
C LYS A 29 3.61 -10.42 15.14
N ILE A 30 2.40 -10.07 14.67
CA ILE A 30 1.15 -10.69 15.16
C ILE A 30 1.02 -12.15 14.68
N SER A 31 1.45 -12.48 13.46
CA SER A 31 1.34 -13.85 12.92
C SER A 31 2.56 -14.72 13.15
N CYS A 32 3.49 -14.30 14.02
CA CYS A 32 4.76 -15.00 14.26
C CYS A 32 5.56 -15.32 12.98
N GLY A 33 5.46 -14.47 11.96
CA GLY A 33 6.09 -14.71 10.67
C GLY A 33 5.15 -15.27 9.61
N THR A 34 5.73 -16.07 8.70
CA THR A 34 5.04 -16.73 7.60
C THR A 34 5.02 -18.23 7.88
N MET A 35 3.83 -18.82 7.97
CA MET A 35 3.65 -20.24 8.30
C MET A 35 3.46 -21.13 7.06
N SER A 36 3.13 -20.55 5.91
CA SER A 36 2.96 -21.24 4.63
C SER A 36 3.19 -20.29 3.45
N GLU A 37 3.47 -20.87 2.28
CA GLU A 37 3.62 -20.14 1.02
C GLU A 37 2.32 -19.44 0.59
N ASP A 38 1.18 -20.11 0.74
CA ASP A 38 -0.14 -19.52 0.47
C ASP A 38 -0.42 -18.34 1.40
N GLY A 39 -0.09 -18.48 2.68
CA GLY A 39 -0.22 -17.41 3.67
C GLY A 39 0.69 -16.21 3.35
N ARG A 40 1.90 -16.48 2.84
CA ARG A 40 2.83 -15.46 2.35
C ARG A 40 2.23 -14.67 1.19
N THR A 41 1.72 -15.40 0.21
CA THR A 41 1.11 -14.84 -1.01
C THR A 41 -0.12 -14.01 -0.66
N ALA A 42 -1.04 -14.55 0.14
CA ALA A 42 -2.22 -13.83 0.59
C ALA A 42 -1.86 -12.54 1.33
N ARG A 43 -0.89 -12.60 2.26
CA ARG A 43 -0.41 -11.42 2.99
C ARG A 43 0.15 -10.36 2.04
N ASN A 44 1.03 -10.75 1.13
CA ASN A 44 1.69 -9.81 0.22
C ASN A 44 0.68 -9.15 -0.72
N VAL A 45 -0.24 -9.93 -1.29
CA VAL A 45 -1.30 -9.42 -2.18
C VAL A 45 -2.21 -8.45 -1.43
N LEU A 46 -2.76 -8.83 -0.28
CA LEU A 46 -3.70 -8.00 0.47
C LEU A 46 -3.05 -6.72 0.99
N LEU A 47 -1.82 -6.80 1.52
CA LEU A 47 -1.09 -5.60 1.96
C LEU A 47 -0.78 -4.67 0.79
N GLY A 48 -0.37 -5.22 -0.35
CA GLY A 48 -0.12 -4.46 -1.57
C GLY A 48 -1.38 -3.72 -2.03
N LEU A 49 -2.50 -4.43 -2.19
CA LEU A 49 -3.78 -3.85 -2.58
C LEU A 49 -4.23 -2.74 -1.61
N MET A 50 -4.17 -3.00 -0.30
CA MET A 50 -4.55 -2.03 0.73
C MET A 50 -3.69 -0.75 0.65
N LYS A 51 -2.37 -0.90 0.50
CA LYS A 51 -1.44 0.24 0.40
C LYS A 51 -1.65 1.03 -0.89
N THR A 52 -1.84 0.37 -2.03
CA THR A 52 -2.15 1.03 -3.31
C THR A 52 -3.47 1.79 -3.23
N CYS A 53 -4.53 1.19 -2.68
CA CYS A 53 -5.80 1.88 -2.47
C CYS A 53 -5.61 3.14 -1.61
N ARG A 54 -4.85 3.04 -0.51
CA ARG A 54 -4.58 4.20 0.36
C ARG A 54 -3.80 5.31 -0.35
N LYS A 55 -2.80 4.97 -1.18
CA LYS A 55 -2.04 5.96 -1.97
C LYS A 55 -2.92 6.66 -3.02
N LEU A 56 -3.94 5.98 -3.54
CA LEU A 56 -4.93 6.54 -4.48
C LEU A 56 -6.14 7.22 -3.80
N GLY A 57 -6.17 7.32 -2.47
CA GLY A 57 -7.33 7.87 -1.75
C GLY A 57 -8.60 7.01 -1.79
N LEU A 58 -8.47 5.72 -2.13
CA LEU A 58 -9.58 4.77 -2.25
C LEU A 58 -9.72 3.93 -0.99
N SER A 59 -10.98 3.68 -0.59
CA SER A 59 -11.26 2.69 0.45
C SER A 59 -10.96 1.28 -0.05
N PHE A 60 -10.07 0.57 0.66
CA PHE A 60 -9.73 -0.81 0.37
C PHE A 60 -10.98 -1.73 0.40
N TYR A 61 -11.90 -1.51 1.34
CA TYR A 61 -13.13 -2.29 1.43
C TYR A 61 -14.08 -2.03 0.26
N ARG A 62 -14.13 -0.79 -0.25
CA ARG A 62 -14.90 -0.48 -1.46
C ARG A 62 -14.31 -1.19 -2.68
N TYR A 63 -12.99 -1.19 -2.81
CA TYR A 63 -12.29 -1.93 -3.87
C TYR A 63 -12.57 -3.43 -3.77
N LEU A 64 -12.42 -4.01 -2.58
CA LEU A 64 -12.64 -5.43 -2.34
C LEU A 64 -14.10 -5.82 -2.58
N GLY A 65 -15.05 -5.03 -2.07
CA GLY A 65 -16.48 -5.26 -2.28
C GLY A 65 -16.86 -5.25 -3.76
N ASN A 66 -16.26 -4.35 -4.55
CA ASN A 66 -16.47 -4.36 -5.99
C ASN A 66 -15.88 -5.62 -6.67
N ARG A 67 -14.67 -6.05 -6.28
CA ARG A 67 -14.03 -7.25 -6.85
C ARG A 67 -14.74 -8.54 -6.46
N LEU A 68 -15.26 -8.62 -5.25
CA LEU A 68 -16.03 -9.76 -4.74
C LEU A 68 -17.51 -9.71 -5.12
N ARG A 69 -17.95 -8.69 -5.87
CA ARG A 69 -19.34 -8.51 -6.30
C ARG A 69 -20.34 -8.50 -5.13
N VAL A 70 -19.96 -7.84 -4.03
CA VAL A 70 -20.85 -7.65 -2.88
C VAL A 70 -22.09 -6.84 -3.34
N PRO A 71 -23.31 -7.27 -2.97
CA PRO A 71 -24.54 -6.54 -3.34
C PRO A 71 -24.46 -5.07 -2.91
N GLY A 72 -24.81 -4.16 -3.83
CA GLY A 72 -24.74 -2.71 -3.59
C GLY A 72 -23.34 -2.09 -3.65
N ALA A 73 -22.29 -2.86 -3.98
CA ALA A 73 -20.95 -2.31 -4.13
C ALA A 73 -20.83 -1.41 -5.37
N MET A 74 -20.37 -0.17 -5.17
CA MET A 74 -20.08 0.74 -6.29
C MET A 74 -18.94 0.21 -7.16
N PRO A 75 -18.99 0.40 -8.50
CA PRO A 75 -17.90 0.04 -9.40
C PRO A 75 -16.62 0.81 -9.05
N VAL A 76 -15.49 0.10 -9.07
CA VAL A 76 -14.16 0.67 -8.91
C VAL A 76 -13.31 0.23 -10.11
N PRO A 77 -12.72 1.18 -10.86
CA PRO A 77 -11.84 0.85 -11.98
C PRO A 77 -10.66 -0.05 -11.56
N PRO A 78 -10.01 -0.76 -12.50
CA PRO A 78 -8.79 -1.50 -12.23
C PRO A 78 -7.72 -0.63 -11.58
N LEU A 79 -7.10 -1.12 -10.49
CA LEU A 79 -6.01 -0.38 -9.83
C LEU A 79 -4.87 0.00 -10.79
N PRO A 80 -4.45 -0.83 -11.76
CA PRO A 80 -3.41 -0.44 -12.70
C PRO A 80 -3.75 0.84 -13.49
N ASP A 81 -5.02 1.00 -13.87
CA ASP A 81 -5.45 2.18 -14.64
C ASP A 81 -5.45 3.43 -13.76
N LEU A 82 -5.90 3.31 -12.51
CA LEU A 82 -5.85 4.38 -11.52
C LEU A 82 -4.41 4.79 -11.18
N VAL A 83 -3.49 3.82 -11.10
CA VAL A 83 -2.05 4.10 -10.91
C VAL A 83 -1.48 4.85 -12.10
N ARG A 84 -1.79 4.45 -13.34
CA ARG A 84 -1.34 5.16 -14.55
C ARG A 84 -1.88 6.59 -14.60
N GLN A 85 -3.16 6.78 -14.25
CA GLN A 85 -3.78 8.11 -14.19
C GLN A 85 -3.10 8.99 -13.14
N ALA A 86 -2.87 8.47 -11.93
CA ALA A 86 -2.18 9.21 -10.86
C ALA A 86 -0.74 9.58 -11.24
N ALA A 87 -0.02 8.68 -11.92
CA ALA A 87 1.34 8.92 -12.39
C ALA A 87 1.40 9.97 -13.52
N ALA A 88 0.37 10.07 -14.37
CA ALA A 88 0.28 11.09 -15.40
C ALA A 88 -0.05 12.48 -14.85
N SER A 89 -0.60 12.56 -13.62
CA SER A 89 -0.97 13.81 -12.95
C SER A 89 0.05 14.34 -11.94
N ALA A 90 1.11 13.59 -11.67
CA ALA A 90 2.16 13.89 -10.70
C ALA A 90 3.39 14.49 -11.38
#